data_AF-A0A7S2NIN9-F1
#
_entry.id   AF-A0A7S2NIN9-F1
#
_cell.length_a   1.000
_cell.length_b   1.000
_cell.length_c   1.000
_cell.angle_alpha   90.00
_cell.angle_beta   90.00
_cell.angle_gamma   90.00
#
_symmetry.space_group_name_H-M   'P 1'
#
loop_
_entity.id
_entity.type
_entity.pdbx_description
1 polymer ?
#
loop_
_entity_poly.entity_id
_entity_poly.type
_entity_poly.pdbx_seq_one_letter_code
_entity_poly.pdbx_strand_id
1 'polypeptide(L)'
;QGHQRDAAKYLAWRCGAYTTLNPLDKAITHVMFKVVARTQVQVSVPIDEDRVCFLDMSWLEACAQEGLRAREAFYPQQQVVYNPGCDEAYSRVLKHVPSSSSLAAAAAPPPQD
;
A
#
# COMPACT_ATOMS: atom_id res chain seq x y z
N GLN A 1 -1.23 20.51 -1.79
CA GLN A 1 -0.94 19.08 -1.54
C GLN A 1 -1.17 18.17 -2.77
N GLY A 2 -1.77 18.63 -3.88
CA GLY A 2 -1.97 17.82 -5.11
C GLY A 2 -0.70 17.52 -5.92
N HIS A 3 0.12 18.53 -6.21
CA HIS A 3 1.26 18.41 -7.13
C HIS A 3 2.28 17.31 -6.79
N GLN A 4 2.52 17.04 -5.50
CA GLN A 4 3.46 16.01 -5.08
C GLN A 4 2.92 14.59 -5.29
N ARG A 5 1.61 14.40 -5.11
CA ARG A 5 0.95 13.12 -5.39
C ARG A 5 0.91 12.85 -6.89
N ASP A 6 0.66 13.88 -7.68
CA ASP A 6 0.66 13.77 -9.14
C ASP A 6 2.06 13.42 -9.68
N ALA A 7 3.11 13.99 -9.09
CA ALA A 7 4.50 13.64 -9.43
C ALA A 7 4.82 12.17 -9.10
N ALA A 8 4.47 11.69 -7.90
CA ALA A 8 4.68 10.30 -7.53
C ALA A 8 3.89 9.33 -8.43
N LYS A 9 2.63 9.68 -8.75
CA LYS A 9 1.80 8.91 -9.69
C LYS A 9 2.42 8.85 -11.08
N TYR A 10 2.95 9.97 -11.57
CA TYR A 10 3.62 10.04 -12.86
C TYR A 10 4.89 9.15 -12.89
N LEU A 11 5.73 9.22 -11.86
CA LEU A 11 6.93 8.38 -11.76
C LEU A 11 6.59 6.89 -11.66
N ALA A 12 5.59 6.53 -10.83
CA ALA A 12 5.12 5.16 -10.73
C ALA A 12 4.63 4.63 -12.07
N TRP A 13 3.81 5.40 -12.78
CA TRP A 13 3.31 5.03 -14.11
C TRP A 13 4.45 4.82 -15.12
N ARG A 14 5.48 5.67 -15.11
CA ARG A 14 6.68 5.50 -15.95
C ARG A 14 7.44 4.20 -15.66
N CYS A 15 7.36 3.71 -14.43
CA CYS A 15 7.96 2.43 -14.04
C CYS A 15 7.03 1.22 -14.27
N GLY A 16 5.84 1.42 -14.86
CA GLY A 16 4.83 0.36 -15.00
C GLY A 16 4.15 -0.02 -13.68
N ALA A 17 4.26 0.81 -12.65
CA ALA A 17 3.62 0.62 -11.35
C ALA A 17 2.28 1.37 -11.27
N TYR A 18 1.33 0.79 -10.55
CA TYR A 18 0.06 1.44 -10.24
C TYR A 18 0.11 2.10 -8.85
N THR A 19 -0.72 3.12 -8.64
CA THR A 19 -0.87 3.79 -7.33
C THR A 19 -2.31 3.69 -6.86
N THR A 20 -2.51 3.48 -5.56
CA THR A 20 -3.83 3.42 -4.92
C THR A 20 -3.88 4.36 -3.73
N LEU A 21 -5.09 4.85 -3.43
CA LEU A 21 -5.39 5.60 -2.20
C LEU A 21 -6.14 4.75 -1.18
N ASN A 22 -6.43 3.48 -1.51
CA ASN A 22 -7.10 2.56 -0.61
C ASN A 22 -6.06 1.87 0.27
N PRO A 23 -5.96 2.18 1.58
CA PRO A 23 -4.99 1.55 2.48
C PRO A 23 -5.26 0.06 2.74
N LEU A 24 -6.45 -0.45 2.38
CA LEU A 24 -6.82 -1.87 2.46
C LEU A 24 -6.54 -2.64 1.17
N ASP A 25 -6.00 -1.99 0.14
CA ASP A 25 -5.63 -2.68 -1.09
C ASP A 25 -4.49 -3.67 -0.81
N LYS A 26 -4.81 -4.96 -0.88
CA LYS A 26 -3.85 -6.03 -0.64
C LYS A 26 -2.71 -5.98 -1.66
N ALA A 27 -2.88 -5.43 -2.85
CA ALA A 27 -1.81 -5.36 -3.84
C ALA A 27 -0.76 -4.27 -3.55
N ILE A 28 -0.91 -3.50 -2.46
CA ILE A 28 0.13 -2.59 -1.98
C ILE A 28 1.40 -3.38 -1.62
N THR A 29 2.52 -2.98 -2.21
CA THR A 29 3.87 -3.52 -1.93
C THR A 29 4.84 -2.46 -1.43
N HIS A 30 4.56 -1.18 -1.72
CA HIS A 30 5.42 -0.06 -1.36
C HIS A 30 4.58 1.14 -0.93
N VAL A 31 4.99 1.81 0.15
CA VAL A 31 4.41 3.06 0.65
C VAL A 31 5.50 4.12 0.64
N MET A 32 5.26 5.20 -0.10
CA MET A 32 6.26 6.26 -0.33
C MET A 32 6.11 7.41 0.67
N PHE A 33 7.24 7.83 1.23
CA PHE A 33 7.37 9.02 2.08
C PHE A 33 8.20 10.07 1.36
N LYS A 34 7.78 11.32 1.42
CA LYS A 34 8.56 12.43 0.84
C LYS A 34 9.88 12.66 1.59
N VAL A 35 9.83 12.47 2.90
CA VAL A 35 10.99 12.57 3.79
C VAL A 35 10.83 11.47 4.83
N VAL A 36 11.85 10.65 4.97
CA VAL A 36 11.92 9.68 6.07
C VAL A 36 12.32 10.38 7.36
N ALA A 37 11.42 10.35 8.33
CA ALA A 37 11.66 10.91 9.65
C ALA A 37 12.53 9.99 10.51
N ARG A 38 13.29 10.57 11.45
CA ARG A 38 14.03 9.81 12.47
C ARG A 38 13.13 9.18 13.53
N THR A 39 11.84 9.50 13.51
CA THR A 39 10.83 9.03 14.45
C THR A 39 9.90 8.03 13.79
N GLN A 40 9.30 7.15 14.59
CA GLN A 40 8.20 6.31 14.13
C GLN A 40 7.01 7.16 13.67
N VAL A 41 6.37 6.72 12.58
CA VAL A 41 5.15 7.33 12.07
C VAL A 41 4.02 6.30 12.04
N GLN A 42 2.80 6.78 12.19
CA GLN A 42 1.62 5.91 12.15
C GLN A 42 1.15 5.73 10.71
N VAL A 43 0.81 4.49 10.35
CA VAL A 43 0.26 4.15 9.02
C VAL A 43 -1.01 3.32 9.15
N SER A 44 -1.95 3.55 8.25
CA SER A 44 -3.20 2.81 8.16
C SER A 44 -3.11 1.56 7.27
N VAL A 45 -1.96 1.36 6.61
CA VAL A 45 -1.69 0.15 5.81
C VAL A 45 -1.25 -0.97 6.77
N PRO A 46 -1.92 -2.14 6.74
CA PRO A 46 -1.50 -3.29 7.54
C PRO A 46 -0.03 -3.66 7.28
N ILE A 47 0.74 -3.78 8.36
CA ILE A 47 2.14 -4.20 8.31
C ILE A 47 2.15 -5.73 8.46
N ASP A 48 1.95 -6.44 7.36
CA ASP A 48 2.43 -7.83 7.30
C ASP A 48 3.95 -7.72 7.10
N GLU A 49 4.73 -8.13 8.11
CA GLU A 49 6.13 -7.73 8.34
C GLU A 49 7.08 -7.89 7.13
N ASP A 50 6.75 -8.73 6.15
CA ASP A 50 7.59 -8.98 4.96
C ASP A 50 6.98 -8.54 3.62
N ARG A 51 5.77 -7.97 3.61
CA ARG A 51 5.04 -7.70 2.36
C ARG A 51 5.20 -6.27 1.83
N VAL A 52 5.28 -5.29 2.74
CA VAL A 52 5.19 -3.86 2.39
C VAL A 52 6.45 -3.12 2.79
N CYS A 53 7.07 -2.45 1.81
CA CYS A 53 8.24 -1.60 2.04
C CYS A 53 7.82 -0.14 2.26
N PHE A 54 8.35 0.51 3.29
CA PHE A 54 8.08 1.91 3.62
C PHE A 54 9.32 2.74 3.27
N LEU A 55 9.32 3.42 2.12
CA LEU A 55 10.54 3.99 1.53
C LEU A 55 10.42 5.48 1.24
N ASP A 56 11.57 6.14 1.14
CA ASP A 56 11.69 7.49 0.63
C ASP A 56 11.40 7.57 -0.88
N MET A 57 10.85 8.71 -1.33
CA MET A 57 10.56 9.00 -2.74
C MET A 57 11.79 8.86 -3.66
N SER A 58 13.00 9.07 -3.15
CA SER A 58 14.25 8.87 -3.90
C SER A 58 14.39 7.46 -4.49
N TRP A 59 13.79 6.42 -3.88
CA TRP A 59 13.76 5.08 -4.44
C TRP A 59 12.97 5.02 -5.75
N LEU A 60 11.80 5.65 -5.78
CA LEU A 60 10.94 5.68 -6.97
C LEU A 60 11.56 6.52 -8.08
N GLU A 61 12.22 7.62 -7.72
CA GLU A 61 12.97 8.46 -8.66
C GLU A 61 14.11 7.67 -9.32
N ALA A 62 14.87 6.90 -8.54
CA ALA A 62 15.91 6.04 -9.08
C ALA A 62 15.36 4.93 -9.99
N CYS A 63 14.24 4.29 -9.61
CA CYS A 63 13.59 3.32 -10.49
C CYS A 63 13.18 3.94 -11.83
N ALA A 64 12.65 5.16 -11.80
CA ALA A 64 12.22 5.88 -13.00
C ALA A 64 13.40 6.36 -13.87
N GLN A 65 14.54 6.66 -13.25
CA GLN A 65 15.76 7.08 -13.94
C GLN A 65 16.48 5.91 -14.61
N GLU A 66 16.64 4.79 -13.90
CA GLU A 66 17.37 3.60 -14.39
C GLU A 66 16.48 2.69 -15.25
N GLY A 67 15.15 2.88 -15.21
CA GLY A 67 14.19 2.03 -15.92
C GLY A 67 14.11 0.60 -15.37
N LEU A 68 14.59 0.38 -14.14
CA LEU A 68 14.68 -0.92 -13.48
C LEU A 68 14.35 -0.77 -12.00
N ARG A 69 13.90 -1.86 -11.35
CA ARG A 69 13.63 -1.87 -9.90
C ARG A 69 14.95 -1.73 -9.12
N ALA A 70 15.09 -0.64 -8.39
CA ALA A 70 16.20 -0.43 -7.46
C ALA A 70 16.03 -1.29 -6.20
N ARG A 71 17.14 -1.70 -5.58
CA ARG A 71 17.13 -2.45 -4.31
C ARG A 71 16.71 -1.54 -3.15
N GLU A 72 15.64 -1.89 -2.47
CA GLU A 72 15.01 -1.12 -1.39
C GLU A 72 15.97 -0.87 -0.22
N ALA A 73 16.85 -1.84 0.08
CA ALA A 73 17.83 -1.77 1.16
C ALA A 73 18.85 -0.63 1.03
N PHE A 74 19.00 -0.02 -0.15
CA PHE A 74 19.91 1.11 -0.38
C PHE A 74 19.28 2.48 -0.15
N TYR A 75 17.98 2.52 0.13
CA TYR A 75 17.23 3.76 0.30
C TYR A 75 16.74 3.89 1.75
N PRO A 76 16.55 5.12 2.25
CA PRO A 76 16.03 5.33 3.58
C PRO A 76 14.67 4.65 3.76
N GLN A 77 14.53 3.90 4.86
CA GLN A 77 13.29 3.22 5.23
C GLN A 77 12.63 3.93 6.40
N GLN A 78 11.32 4.13 6.31
CA GLN A 78 10.54 4.75 7.36
C GLN A 78 10.18 3.72 8.42
N GLN A 79 10.50 4.02 9.68
CA GLN A 79 9.98 3.26 10.81
C GLN A 79 8.49 3.56 10.98
N VAL A 80 7.66 2.53 10.94
CA VAL A 80 6.20 2.67 10.97
C VAL A 80 5.57 1.85 12.09
N VAL A 81 4.43 2.32 12.59
CA VAL A 81 3.55 1.59 13.50
C VAL A 81 2.16 1.55 12.88
N TYR A 82 1.58 0.37 12.80
CA TYR A 82 0.23 0.20 12.26
C TYR A 82 -0.78 0.83 13.23
N ASN A 83 -1.53 1.81 12.74
CA ASN A 83 -2.68 2.39 13.42
C ASN A 83 -3.80 2.64 12.39
N PRO A 84 -4.82 1.77 12.33
CA PRO A 84 -5.95 1.95 11.40
C PRO A 84 -6.74 3.24 11.66
N GLY A 85 -6.65 3.82 12.86
CA GLY A 85 -7.33 5.06 13.24
C GLY A 85 -6.59 6.35 12.87
N CYS A 86 -5.34 6.27 12.36
CA CYS A 86 -4.57 7.48 12.07
C CYS A 86 -4.94 8.14 10.73
N ASP A 87 -5.79 7.50 9.93
CA ASP A 87 -6.19 7.95 8.60
C ASP A 87 -7.71 7.92 8.43
N GLU A 88 -8.32 9.09 8.21
CA GLU A 88 -9.75 9.17 7.91
C GLU A 88 -10.13 8.37 6.65
N ALA A 89 -9.21 8.23 5.69
CA ALA A 89 -9.47 7.45 4.49
C ALA A 89 -9.72 5.97 4.83
N TYR A 90 -8.98 5.41 5.78
CA TYR A 90 -9.19 4.04 6.26
C TYR A 90 -10.61 3.86 6.83
N SER A 91 -11.07 4.81 7.65
CA SER A 91 -12.41 4.80 8.21
C SER A 91 -13.52 4.95 7.16
N ARG A 92 -13.27 5.75 6.10
CA ARG A 92 -14.20 5.91 4.98
C ARG A 92 -14.30 4.64 4.13
N VAL A 93 -13.18 3.95 3.89
CA VAL A 93 -13.17 2.69 3.15
C VAL A 93 -13.91 1.60 3.94
N LEU A 94 -13.68 1.45 5.25
CA LEU A 94 -14.40 0.47 6.07
C LEU A 94 -15.92 0.66 6.05
N LYS A 95 -16.42 1.91 6.02
CA LYS A 95 -17.86 2.21 5.91
C LYS A 95 -18.47 1.79 4.56
N HIS A 96 -17.64 1.58 3.54
CA HIS A 96 -18.04 1.18 2.19
C HIS A 96 -17.67 -0.26 1.83
N VAL A 97 -17.02 -1.01 2.73
CA VAL A 97 -16.93 -2.47 2.57
C VAL A 97 -18.32 -3.02 2.90
N PRO A 98 -19.07 -3.57 1.92
CA PRO A 98 -20.32 -4.24 2.24
C PRO A 98 -19.96 -5.39 3.18
N SER A 99 -20.55 -5.39 4.38
CA SER A 99 -20.46 -6.53 5.28
C SER A 99 -21.05 -7.73 4.56
N SER A 100 -20.20 -8.55 3.92
CA SER A 100 -20.60 -9.84 3.36
C SER A 100 -20.76 -10.85 4.50
N SER A 101 -21.74 -10.61 5.36
CA SER A 101 -22.23 -11.57 6.33
C SER A 101 -23.31 -12.39 5.65
N SER A 102 -22.92 -13.40 4.87
CA SER A 102 -23.71 -14.62 4.67
C SER A 102 -22.89 -15.70 3.96
N LEU A 103 -22.00 -16.35 4.70
CA LEU A 103 -21.67 -17.75 4.44
C LEU A 103 -22.81 -18.58 5.05
N ALA A 104 -23.88 -18.78 4.27
CA ALA A 104 -24.95 -19.69 4.61
C ALA A 104 -25.09 -20.73 3.48
N ALA A 105 -24.45 -21.88 3.75
CA ALA A 105 -24.84 -23.24 3.39
C ALA A 105 -25.53 -23.53 2.04
N ALA A 106 -24.84 -24.30 1.18
CA ALA A 106 -25.26 -25.67 0.80
C ALA A 106 -24.27 -26.27 -0.20
N ALA A 107 -23.22 -26.92 0.29
CA ALA A 107 -22.49 -27.92 -0.50
C ALA A 107 -23.25 -29.24 -0.39
N ALA A 108 -24.14 -29.51 -1.33
CA ALA A 108 -24.65 -30.87 -1.53
C ALA A 108 -23.58 -31.66 -2.30
N PRO A 109 -23.14 -32.84 -1.82
CA PRO A 109 -22.27 -33.71 -2.62
C PRO A 109 -23.06 -34.30 -3.81
N PRO A 110 -22.41 -34.55 -4.95
CA PRO A 110 -23.05 -35.18 -6.10
C PRO A 110 -23.43 -36.63 -5.78
N PRO A 111 -24.56 -37.15 -6.32
CA PRO A 111 -24.91 -38.56 -6.18
C PRO A 111 -23.91 -39.44 -6.94
N GLN A 112 -23.49 -40.52 -6.31
CA GLN A 112 -22.84 -41.66 -6.97
C GLN A 112 -23.91 -42.69 -7.35
N ASP A 113 -24.12 -42.84 -8.66
CA ASP A 113 -24.20 -44.09 -9.46
C ASP A 113 -24.89 -43.80 -10.81
#